data_AF-A0A392MP71-F1
#
_entry.id   AF-A0A392MP71-F1
#
_cell.length_a   1.000
_cell.length_b   1.000
_cell.length_c   1.000
_cell.angle_alpha   90.00
_cell.angle_beta   90.00
_cell.angle_gamma   90.00
#
_symmetry.space_group_name_H-M   'P 1'
#
loop_
_entity.id
_entity.type
_entity.pdbx_description
1 polymer ?
#
loop_
_entity_poly.entity_id
_entity_poly.type
_entity_poly.pdbx_seq_one_letter_code
_entity_poly.pdbx_strand_id
1 'polypeptide(L)'
;MAKDAITLLDHLGWKKAHVFGHSMGSMIACKLAAMVPDRVLSLALLNATGGGFQCLPKFERRTFSVAYRFLKAKSPEQRAEVDLDTHYSQVKLVLGFVDYLL
;
A
#
# COMPACT_ATOMS: atom_id res chain seq x y z
N MET A 1 -4.04 10.95 -7.99
CA MET A 1 -2.81 10.50 -7.28
C MET A 1 -1.72 10.01 -8.21
N ALA A 2 -1.92 9.04 -9.12
CA ALA A 2 -0.84 8.59 -10.01
C ALA A 2 -0.27 9.73 -10.89
N LYS A 3 -1.16 10.56 -11.47
CA LYS A 3 -0.76 11.78 -12.19
C LYS A 3 0.01 12.75 -11.31
N ASP A 4 -0.47 12.98 -10.09
CA ASP A 4 0.18 13.89 -9.14
C ASP A 4 1.60 13.42 -8.79
N ALA A 5 1.78 12.10 -8.62
CA ALA A 5 3.11 11.51 -8.41
C ALA A 5 4.01 11.67 -9.65
N ILE A 6 3.49 11.52 -10.87
CA ILE A 6 4.25 11.81 -12.11
C ILE A 6 4.67 13.28 -12.15
N THR A 7 3.75 14.21 -11.87
CA THR A 7 4.04 15.64 -11.82
C THR A 7 5.09 15.96 -10.76
N LEU A 8 5.08 15.27 -9.62
CA LEU A 8 6.11 15.42 -8.60
C LEU A 8 7.48 14.95 -9.10
N LEU A 9 7.56 13.81 -9.78
CA LEU A 9 8.81 13.36 -10.41
C LEU A 9 9.35 14.39 -11.41
N ASP A 10 8.45 15.02 -12.18
CA ASP A 10 8.82 16.08 -13.13
C ASP A 10 9.36 17.32 -12.42
N HIS A 11 8.68 17.76 -11.36
CA HIS A 11 9.10 18.90 -10.56
C HIS A 11 10.47 18.67 -9.88
N LEU A 12 10.74 17.44 -9.45
CA LEU A 12 12.03 17.03 -8.87
C LEU A 12 13.11 16.74 -9.93
N GLY A 13 12.77 16.75 -11.22
CA GLY A 13 13.70 16.43 -12.31
C GLY A 13 14.07 14.94 -12.40
N TRP A 14 13.39 14.05 -11.67
CA TRP A 14 13.70 12.63 -11.62
C TRP A 14 13.17 11.91 -12.84
N LYS A 15 14.06 11.53 -13.78
CA LYS A 15 13.65 10.87 -15.02
C LYS A 15 13.16 9.43 -14.82
N LYS A 16 13.79 8.68 -13.92
CA LYS A 16 13.39 7.32 -13.54
C LYS A 16 13.45 7.15 -12.02
N ALA A 17 12.63 6.26 -11.47
CA ALA A 17 12.60 5.96 -10.04
C ALA A 17 12.24 4.50 -9.75
N HIS A 18 12.68 3.99 -8.59
CA HIS A 18 12.10 2.80 -7.98
C HIS A 18 10.81 3.20 -7.28
N VAL A 19 9.73 2.45 -7.52
CA VAL A 19 8.40 2.80 -7.02
C VAL A 19 7.95 1.73 -6.04
N PHE A 20 7.62 2.17 -4.82
CA PHE A 20 7.07 1.32 -3.77
C PHE A 20 5.64 1.79 -3.43
N GLY A 21 4.70 0.85 -3.39
CA GLY A 21 3.32 1.10 -2.96
C GLY A 21 2.93 0.23 -1.78
N HIS A 22 2.18 0.80 -0.82
CA HIS A 22 1.60 0.07 0.31
C HIS A 22 0.09 0.30 0.36
N SER A 23 -0.71 -0.76 0.53
CA SER A 23 -2.17 -0.68 0.61
C SER A 23 -2.78 0.00 -0.64
N MET A 24 -3.56 1.07 -0.49
CA MET A 24 -4.04 1.90 -1.61
C MET A 24 -2.88 2.45 -2.46
N GLY A 25 -1.73 2.71 -1.84
CA GLY A 25 -0.51 3.13 -2.53
C GLY A 25 -0.04 2.13 -3.59
N SER A 26 -0.29 0.83 -3.40
CA SER A 26 0.01 -0.21 -4.40
C SER A 26 -0.80 -0.01 -5.68
N MET A 27 -2.08 0.37 -5.57
CA MET A 27 -2.91 0.66 -6.74
C MET A 27 -2.43 1.92 -7.48
N ILE A 28 -2.01 2.95 -6.72
CA ILE A 28 -1.46 4.17 -7.28
C ILE A 28 -0.14 3.89 -8.00
N ALA A 29 0.72 3.08 -7.39
CA ALA A 29 2.00 2.66 -7.94
C ALA A 29 1.83 1.86 -9.24
N CYS A 30 0.90 0.88 -9.27
CA CYS A 30 0.56 0.16 -10.50
C CYS A 30 0.05 1.10 -11.60
N LYS A 31 -0.84 2.05 -11.26
CA LYS A 31 -1.36 3.02 -12.24
C LYS A 31 -0.27 3.95 -12.75
N LEU A 32 0.66 4.39 -11.91
CA LEU A 32 1.82 5.17 -12.32
C LEU A 32 2.71 4.37 -13.28
N ALA A 33 3.05 3.13 -12.92
CA ALA A 33 3.87 2.25 -13.76
C ALA A 33 3.22 1.95 -15.12
N ALA A 34 1.89 1.80 -15.16
CA ALA A 34 1.15 1.62 -16.41
C ALA A 34 1.11 2.89 -17.28
N MET A 35 1.15 4.08 -16.67
CA MET A 35 1.11 5.36 -17.39
C MET A 35 2.48 5.79 -17.93
N VAL A 36 3.56 5.49 -17.20
CA VAL A 36 4.93 5.90 -17.55
C VAL A 36 5.96 4.77 -17.33
N PRO A 37 5.82 3.62 -18.00
CA PRO A 37 6.65 2.43 -17.74
C PRO A 37 8.15 2.70 -17.89
N ASP A 38 8.54 3.52 -18.87
CA ASP A 38 9.96 3.89 -19.12
C ASP A 38 10.62 4.64 -17.96
N ARG A 39 9.80 5.16 -17.02
CA ARG A 39 10.24 5.90 -15.83
C ARG A 39 10.32 5.04 -14.58
N VAL A 40 9.92 3.77 -14.63
CA VAL A 40 9.92 2.88 -13.45
C VAL A 40 11.08 1.88 -13.56
N LEU A 41 12.06 1.98 -12.66
CA LEU A 41 13.21 1.08 -12.60
C LEU A 41 12.86 -0.27 -11.95
N SER A 42 12.05 -0.23 -10.90
CA SER A 42 11.43 -1.41 -10.30
C SER A 42 10.12 -1.02 -9.60
N LEU A 43 9.23 -1.99 -9.42
CA LEU A 43 7.96 -1.83 -8.74
C LEU A 43 7.87 -2.83 -7.59
N ALA A 44 7.72 -2.34 -6.37
CA ALA A 44 7.49 -3.15 -5.18
C ALA A 44 6.13 -2.82 -4.58
N LEU A 45 5.33 -3.85 -4.29
CA LEU A 45 3.96 -3.71 -3.81
C LEU A 45 3.81 -4.45 -2.48
N LEU A 46 3.39 -3.75 -1.44
CA LEU A 46 3.15 -4.29 -0.11
C LEU A 46 1.66 -4.22 0.23
N ASN A 47 1.11 -5.33 0.74
CA ASN A 47 -0.29 -5.42 1.15
C ASN A 47 -1.25 -4.88 0.06
N ALA A 48 -1.04 -5.30 -1.19
CA ALA A 48 -1.73 -4.78 -2.35
C ALA A 48 -3.16 -5.33 -2.44
N THR A 49 -4.08 -4.50 -2.94
CA THR A 49 -5.43 -4.92 -3.31
C THR A 49 -5.67 -4.59 -4.78
N GLY A 50 -6.40 -5.47 -5.49
CA GLY A 50 -6.80 -5.26 -6.88
C GLY A 50 -7.85 -4.15 -7.06
N GLY A 51 -8.36 -3.58 -5.97
CA GLY A 51 -9.45 -2.60 -6.02
C GLY A 51 -10.84 -3.28 -5.97
N GLY A 52 -11.87 -2.48 -6.22
CA GLY A 52 -13.25 -2.96 -6.34
C GLY A 52 -13.88 -3.37 -5.01
N PHE A 53 -14.87 -4.28 -5.07
CA PHE A 53 -15.61 -4.74 -3.89
C PHE A 53 -14.72 -5.46 -2.87
N GLN A 54 -13.56 -5.97 -3.29
CA GLN A 54 -12.56 -6.59 -2.44
C GLN A 54 -11.90 -5.60 -1.46
N CYS A 55 -11.99 -4.29 -1.72
CA CYS A 55 -11.56 -3.26 -0.77
C CYS A 55 -12.58 -2.99 0.33
N LEU A 56 -13.82 -3.47 0.19
CA LEU A 56 -14.80 -3.29 1.24
C LEU A 56 -14.46 -4.22 2.41
N PRO A 57 -14.38 -3.69 3.64
CA PRO A 57 -14.20 -4.53 4.80
C PRO A 57 -15.32 -5.56 4.87
N LYS A 58 -14.99 -6.83 5.11
CA LYS A 58 -16.00 -7.85 5.36
C LYS A 58 -16.80 -7.47 6.60
N PHE A 59 -18.12 -7.71 6.57
CA PHE A 59 -19.00 -7.53 7.71
C PHE A 59 -18.84 -8.66 8.73
N GLU A 60 -17.68 -8.71 9.37
CA GLU A 60 -17.32 -9.74 10.34
C GLU A 60 -16.91 -9.12 11.69
N ARG A 61 -17.03 -9.92 12.76
CA ARG A 61 -16.77 -9.46 14.14
C ARG A 61 -15.38 -8.82 14.29
N ARG A 62 -14.38 -9.33 13.55
CA ARG A 62 -13.02 -8.80 13.57
C ARG A 62 -12.97 -7.37 13.04
N THR A 63 -13.62 -7.09 11.91
CA THR A 63 -13.70 -5.74 11.33
C THR A 63 -14.31 -4.74 12.32
N PHE A 64 -15.43 -5.10 12.96
CA PHE A 64 -16.06 -4.24 13.96
C PHE A 64 -15.17 -4.04 15.20
N SER A 65 -14.49 -5.09 15.65
CA SER A 65 -13.54 -5.03 16.77
C SER A 65 -12.37 -4.09 16.47
N VAL A 66 -11.76 -4.21 15.29
CA VAL A 66 -10.66 -3.34 14.83
C VAL A 66 -11.13 -1.89 14.74
N ALA A 67 -12.29 -1.63 14.11
CA ALA A 67 -12.85 -0.28 14.02
C ALA A 67 -13.11 0.34 15.41
N TYR A 68 -13.67 -0.44 16.33
CA TYR A 68 -13.89 0.00 17.71
C TYR A 68 -12.57 0.30 18.45
N ARG A 69 -11.56 -0.54 18.28
CA ARG A 69 -10.23 -0.36 18.89
C ARG A 69 -9.52 0.88 18.34
N PHE A 70 -9.60 1.13 17.04
CA PHE A 70 -9.12 2.39 16.45
C PHE A 70 -9.84 3.61 17.03
N LEU A 71 -11.18 3.53 17.19
CA LEU A 71 -11.97 4.63 17.77
C LEU A 71 -11.62 4.91 19.24
N LYS A 72 -11.25 3.86 20.00
CA LYS A 72 -10.82 3.98 21.39
C LYS A 72 -9.34 4.35 21.58
N ALA A 73 -8.49 4.18 20.57
CA ALA A 73 -7.06 4.45 20.67
C ALA A 73 -6.79 5.97 20.72
N LYS A 74 -6.44 6.46 21.91
CA LYS A 74 -6.18 7.89 22.16
C LYS A 74 -4.70 8.24 22.12
N SER A 75 -3.81 7.30 22.41
CA SER A 75 -2.35 7.50 22.35
C SER A 75 -1.74 6.97 21.05
N PRO A 76 -0.56 7.46 20.64
CA PRO A 76 0.18 6.93 19.49
C PRO A 76 0.48 5.43 19.63
N GLU A 77 0.82 4.96 20.83
CA GLU A 77 1.19 3.57 21.11
C GLU A 77 -0.02 2.64 20.92
N GLN A 78 -1.18 3.05 21.43
CA GLN A 78 -2.43 2.29 21.23
C GLN A 78 -2.80 2.20 19.76
N ARG A 79 -2.59 3.28 19.00
CA ARG A 79 -2.84 3.27 17.54
C ARG A 79 -1.87 2.34 16.83
N ALA A 80 -0.59 2.37 17.19
CA ALA A 80 0.42 1.48 16.64
C ALA A 80 0.11 0.01 16.94
N GLU A 81 -0.36 -0.32 18.14
CA GLU A 81 -0.75 -1.69 18.50
C GLU A 81 -1.92 -2.21 17.64
N VAL A 82 -2.95 -1.40 17.45
CA VAL A 82 -4.09 -1.76 16.58
C VAL A 82 -3.65 -1.86 15.12
N ASP A 83 -2.74 -0.98 14.68
CA ASP A 83 -2.19 -0.99 13.33
C ASP A 83 -1.38 -2.25 13.04
N LEU A 84 -0.51 -2.64 13.98
CA LEU A 84 0.29 -3.86 13.90
C LEU A 84 -0.58 -5.12 13.82
N ASP A 85 -1.61 -5.22 14.67
CA ASP A 85 -2.54 -6.36 14.67
C ASP A 85 -3.45 -6.43 13.42
N THR A 86 -3.69 -5.28 12.78
CA THR A 86 -4.56 -5.18 11.60
C THR A 86 -3.79 -5.47 10.31
N HIS A 87 -2.59 -4.91 10.16
CA HIS A 87 -1.87 -4.88 8.89
C HIS A 87 -0.77 -5.94 8.77
N TYR A 88 -0.35 -6.55 9.88
CA TYR A 88 0.71 -7.54 9.89
C TYR A 88 0.20 -8.88 10.44
N SER A 89 0.52 -9.97 9.76
CA SER A 89 0.33 -11.30 10.32
C SER A 89 1.33 -11.50 11.47
N GLN A 90 0.96 -12.30 12.47
CA GLN A 90 1.86 -12.70 13.56
C GLN A 90 3.04 -13.59 13.08
N VAL A 91 3.10 -13.86 11.77
CA VAL A 91 4.14 -14.67 11.11
C VAL A 91 5.17 -13.70 10.51
N LYS A 92 6.42 -13.84 10.94
CA LYS A 92 7.58 -13.06 10.49
C LYS A 92 7.59 -12.89 8.96
N LEU A 93 7.80 -11.64 8.52
CA LEU A 93 8.00 -11.18 7.14
C LEU A 93 8.72 -12.20 6.26
N VAL A 94 8.00 -12.77 5.28
CA VAL A 94 8.61 -13.36 4.09
C VAL A 94 8.55 -12.30 3.00
N LEU A 95 9.69 -11.64 2.75
CA LEU A 95 9.89 -10.75 1.62
C LEU A 95 9.93 -11.60 0.33
N GLY A 96 8.77 -11.76 -0.31
CA GLY A 96 8.69 -12.29 -1.67
C GLY A 96 9.03 -11.19 -2.67
N PHE A 97 10.25 -11.21 -3.22
CA PHE A 97 10.54 -10.52 -4.48
C PHE A 97 9.80 -11.28 -5.59
N VAL A 98 8.85 -10.63 -6.24
CA VAL A 98 8.25 -11.16 -7.46
C VAL A 98 9.05 -10.62 -8.64
N ASP A 99 9.98 -11.42 -9.13
CA ASP A 99 10.62 -11.21 -10.43
C ASP A 99 9.57 -11.50 -11.51
N TYR A 100 9.01 -10.45 -12.12
CA TYR A 100 8.33 -10.59 -13.41
C TYR A 100 9.38 -10.54 -14.51
N LEU A 101 9.79 -11.72 -14.97
CA LEU A 101 10.53 -11.93 -16.22
C LEU A 101 9.90 -13.12 -16.95
N LEU A 102 9.01 -12.81 -17.90
CA LEU A 102 8.81 -13.38 -19.25
C LEU A 102 7.39 -13.10 -19.73
#